data_AF-A0A7C9EKH8-F1
#
_entry.id   AF-A0A7C9EKH8-F1
#
_cell.length_a   1.000
_cell.length_b   1.000
_cell.length_c   1.000
_cell.angle_alpha   90.00
_cell.angle_beta   90.00
_cell.angle_gamma   90.00
#
_symmetry.space_group_name_H-M   'P 1'
#
loop_
_entity.id
_entity.type
_entity.pdbx_description
1 polymer ?
#
loop_
_entity_poly.entity_id
_entity_poly.type
_entity_poly.pdbx_seq_one_letter_code
_entity_poly.pdbx_strand_id
1 'polypeptide(L)'
;MEALSELCDLIANNPVQFKEKLAWICARCPSPESVAGKSPRVSRSQLHALIAVAKFLSQCSNPPDHRPQTVLLQFLRSIPATFQPSFWPQSFPTSAISSFYSEFFRHVCKATELSPEFAAEIAGFFGDIVVSAWNIVYSGTNESGLSRVCLIAFS
;
A
#
# COMPACT_ATOMS: atom_id res chain seq x y z
N MET A 1 -4.56 15.98 -2.02
CA MET A 1 -4.98 14.66 -1.50
C MET A 1 -6.50 14.58 -1.44
N GLU A 2 -7.18 15.67 -1.04
CA GLU A 2 -8.66 15.77 -0.94
C GLU A 2 -9.41 15.34 -2.21
N ALA A 3 -9.04 15.83 -3.40
CA ALA A 3 -9.73 15.44 -4.65
C ALA A 3 -9.67 13.93 -4.97
N LEU A 4 -8.58 13.24 -4.61
CA LEU A 4 -8.46 11.78 -4.76
C LEU A 4 -9.28 11.05 -3.68
N SER A 5 -9.35 11.62 -2.48
CA SER A 5 -10.16 11.12 -1.37
C SER A 5 -11.66 11.18 -1.70
N GLU A 6 -12.15 12.32 -2.19
CA GLU A 6 -13.54 12.51 -2.63
C GLU A 6 -13.89 11.59 -3.80
N LEU A 7 -12.94 11.39 -4.73
CA LEU A 7 -13.12 10.45 -5.82
C LEU A 7 -13.28 9.01 -5.30
N CYS A 8 -12.48 8.58 -4.33
CA CYS A 8 -12.64 7.26 -3.72
C CYS A 8 -13.99 7.08 -3.03
N ASP A 9 -14.47 8.10 -2.32
CA ASP A 9 -15.77 8.06 -1.65
C ASP A 9 -16.92 7.96 -2.69
N LEU A 10 -16.82 8.66 -3.81
CA LEU A 10 -17.77 8.54 -4.93
C LEU A 10 -17.72 7.16 -5.60
N ILE A 11 -16.53 6.61 -5.82
CA ILE A 11 -16.35 5.28 -6.41
C ILE A 11 -16.90 4.20 -5.48
N ALA A 12 -16.65 4.29 -4.17
CA ALA A 12 -17.12 3.30 -3.20
C ALA A 12 -18.66 3.22 -3.14
N ASN A 13 -19.35 4.35 -3.31
CA ASN A 13 -20.82 4.40 -3.36
C ASN A 13 -21.40 3.86 -4.67
N ASN A 14 -20.65 3.90 -5.79
CA ASN A 14 -21.12 3.45 -7.11
C ASN A 14 -20.03 2.69 -7.89
N PRO A 15 -19.55 1.54 -7.37
CA PRO A 15 -18.35 0.87 -7.88
C PRO A 15 -18.48 0.41 -9.34
N VAL A 16 -19.66 -0.05 -9.73
CA VAL A 16 -19.94 -0.52 -11.10
C VAL A 16 -19.90 0.63 -12.11
N GLN A 17 -20.45 1.80 -11.75
CA GLN A 17 -20.50 2.97 -12.64
C GLN A 17 -19.12 3.59 -12.87
N PHE A 18 -18.22 3.47 -11.90
CA PHE A 18 -16.88 4.06 -11.95
C PHE A 18 -15.77 3.02 -12.20
N LYS A 19 -16.09 1.85 -12.74
CA LYS A 19 -15.12 0.76 -13.01
C LYS A 19 -13.91 1.22 -13.83
N GLU A 20 -14.10 2.09 -14.82
CA GLU A 20 -13.01 2.64 -15.63
C GLU A 20 -12.12 3.61 -14.85
N LYS A 21 -12.69 4.44 -13.97
CA LYS A 21 -11.91 5.32 -13.11
C LYS A 21 -11.10 4.50 -12.10
N LEU A 22 -11.70 3.45 -11.54
CA LEU A 22 -11.00 2.52 -10.65
C LEU A 22 -9.86 1.79 -11.38
N ALA A 23 -10.09 1.36 -12.62
CA ALA A 23 -9.05 0.80 -13.49
C ALA A 23 -7.88 1.77 -13.67
N TRP A 24 -8.19 3.03 -13.96
CA TRP A 24 -7.21 4.09 -14.16
C TRP A 24 -6.40 4.36 -12.89
N ILE A 25 -7.02 4.35 -11.71
CA ILE A 25 -6.31 4.48 -10.43
C ILE A 25 -5.38 3.28 -10.23
N CYS A 26 -5.88 2.05 -10.42
CA CYS A 26 -5.07 0.82 -10.27
C CYS A 26 -3.85 0.81 -11.21
N ALA A 27 -4.01 1.28 -12.46
CA ALA A 27 -2.93 1.36 -13.44
C ALA A 27 -1.84 2.37 -13.06
N ARG A 28 -2.11 3.29 -12.12
CA ARG A 28 -1.15 4.28 -11.61
C ARG A 28 -0.43 3.80 -10.35
N CYS A 29 -0.77 2.64 -9.80
CA CYS A 29 -0.02 2.06 -8.70
C CYS A 29 1.35 1.53 -9.18
N PRO A 30 2.34 1.33 -8.28
CA PRO A 30 3.62 0.73 -8.65
C PRO A 30 3.41 -0.66 -9.25
N SER A 31 4.04 -0.97 -10.39
CA SER A 31 4.02 -2.32 -10.94
C SER A 31 5.07 -3.20 -10.23
N PRO A 32 4.85 -4.52 -10.12
CA PRO A 32 5.82 -5.44 -9.54
C PRO A 32 7.21 -5.34 -10.20
N GLU A 33 7.24 -5.16 -11.52
CA GLU A 33 8.46 -4.98 -12.31
C GLU A 33 9.21 -3.68 -11.95
N SER A 34 8.47 -2.60 -11.70
CA SER A 34 9.06 -1.32 -11.28
C SER A 34 9.66 -1.39 -9.89
N VAL A 35 9.19 -2.30 -9.04
CA VAL A 35 9.67 -2.52 -7.68
C VAL A 35 10.82 -3.54 -7.63
N ALA A 36 10.86 -4.50 -8.56
CA ALA A 36 11.92 -5.50 -8.67
C ALA A 36 13.17 -5.02 -9.45
N GLY A 37 13.15 -3.80 -10.00
CA GLY A 37 14.27 -3.22 -10.74
C GLY A 37 15.51 -2.97 -9.86
N LYS A 38 16.66 -2.68 -10.49
CA LYS A 38 17.94 -2.44 -9.79
C LYS A 38 17.96 -1.18 -8.90
N SER A 39 17.01 -0.26 -9.10
CA SER A 39 16.85 0.96 -8.32
C SER A 39 15.39 1.40 -8.41
N PRO A 40 14.48 0.65 -7.76
CA PRO A 40 13.07 0.98 -7.81
C PRO A 40 12.90 2.35 -7.16
N ARG A 41 12.18 3.26 -7.82
CA ARG A 41 11.80 4.54 -7.21
C ARG A 41 10.34 4.81 -7.51
N VAL A 42 9.55 4.85 -6.45
CA VAL A 42 8.14 5.19 -6.53
C VAL A 42 7.96 6.70 -6.62
N SER A 43 6.96 7.13 -7.38
CA SER A 43 6.50 8.52 -7.44
C SER A 43 5.48 8.82 -6.34
N ARG A 44 5.34 10.09 -5.96
CA ARG A 44 4.28 10.52 -5.01
C ARG A 44 2.88 10.18 -5.53
N SER A 45 2.66 10.30 -6.83
CA SER A 45 1.38 9.94 -7.46
C SER A 45 1.05 8.45 -7.34
N GLN A 46 2.06 7.58 -7.41
CA GLN A 46 1.88 6.14 -7.22
C GLN A 46 1.53 5.81 -5.75
N LEU A 47 2.18 6.47 -4.79
CA LEU A 47 1.84 6.32 -3.37
C LEU A 47 0.40 6.79 -3.09
N HIS A 48 -0.02 7.93 -3.65
CA HIS A 48 -1.40 8.38 -3.51
C HIS A 48 -2.41 7.46 -4.19
N ALA A 49 -2.06 6.87 -5.34
CA ALA A 49 -2.91 5.88 -5.99
C ALA A 49 -3.09 4.63 -5.11
N LEU A 50 -2.03 4.14 -4.45
CA LEU A 50 -2.13 3.03 -3.50
C LEU A 50 -3.06 3.32 -2.33
N ILE A 51 -2.94 4.51 -1.71
CA ILE A 51 -3.85 4.94 -0.65
C ILE A 51 -5.29 4.99 -1.15
N ALA A 52 -5.51 5.52 -2.36
CA ALA A 52 -6.83 5.58 -2.98
C ALA A 52 -7.44 4.19 -3.20
N VAL A 53 -6.66 3.22 -3.68
CA VAL A 53 -7.11 1.83 -3.85
C VAL A 53 -7.43 1.17 -2.49
N ALA A 54 -6.57 1.36 -1.49
CA ALA A 54 -6.81 0.84 -0.14
C ALA A 54 -8.07 1.44 0.48
N LYS A 55 -8.25 2.76 0.36
CA LYS A 55 -9.45 3.45 0.85
C LYS A 55 -10.72 2.92 0.17
N PHE A 56 -10.69 2.75 -1.15
CA PHE A 56 -11.83 2.18 -1.89
C PHE A 56 -12.22 0.80 -1.35
N LEU A 57 -11.26 -0.12 -1.19
CA LEU A 57 -11.53 -1.46 -0.65
C LEU A 57 -12.01 -1.40 0.81
N SER A 58 -11.58 -0.41 1.59
CA SER A 58 -12.06 -0.21 2.97
C SER A 58 -13.51 0.27 3.09
N GLN A 59 -14.15 0.57 1.97
CA GLN A 59 -15.52 1.10 1.90
C GLN A 59 -16.42 0.26 0.97
N CYS A 60 -15.86 -0.67 0.20
CA CYS A 60 -16.57 -1.43 -0.83
C CYS A 60 -16.45 -2.94 -0.57
N SER A 61 -17.52 -3.56 -0.10
CA SER A 61 -17.57 -5.01 0.16
C SER A 61 -17.64 -5.86 -1.11
N ASN A 62 -18.08 -5.29 -2.24
CA ASN A 62 -18.22 -6.02 -3.50
C ASN A 62 -17.64 -5.21 -4.67
N PRO A 63 -16.31 -5.25 -4.87
CA PRO A 63 -15.67 -4.54 -5.97
C PRO A 63 -16.07 -5.14 -7.33
N PRO A 64 -16.07 -4.34 -8.40
CA PRO A 64 -16.55 -4.77 -9.73
C PRO A 64 -15.59 -5.73 -10.45
N ASP A 65 -14.36 -5.87 -9.94
CA ASP A 65 -13.35 -6.84 -10.34
C ASP A 65 -12.24 -6.92 -9.27
N HIS A 66 -11.33 -7.90 -9.40
CA HIS A 66 -10.27 -8.19 -8.43
C HIS A 66 -9.02 -7.30 -8.55
N ARG A 67 -8.93 -6.41 -9.55
CA ARG A 67 -7.69 -5.62 -9.77
C ARG A 67 -7.27 -4.78 -8.56
N PRO A 68 -8.19 -4.11 -7.82
CA PRO A 68 -7.83 -3.38 -6.61
C PRO A 68 -7.14 -4.27 -5.57
N GLN A 69 -7.67 -5.48 -5.34
CA GLN A 69 -7.10 -6.46 -4.40
C GLN A 69 -5.72 -6.89 -4.89
N THR A 70 -5.59 -7.29 -6.16
CA THR A 70 -4.31 -7.71 -6.75
C THR A 70 -3.22 -6.66 -6.58
N VAL A 71 -3.53 -5.38 -6.85
CA VAL A 71 -2.58 -4.27 -6.70
C VAL A 71 -2.10 -4.12 -5.25
N LEU A 72 -3.01 -4.19 -4.27
CA LEU A 72 -2.62 -4.08 -2.86
C LEU A 72 -1.79 -5.28 -2.40
N LEU A 73 -2.17 -6.50 -2.78
CA LEU A 73 -1.42 -7.72 -2.45
C LEU A 73 0.00 -7.67 -3.01
N GLN A 74 0.15 -7.21 -4.25
CA GLN A 74 1.46 -7.03 -4.89
C GLN A 74 2.31 -5.99 -4.14
N PHE A 75 1.73 -4.84 -3.78
CA PHE A 75 2.45 -3.82 -3.04
C PHE A 75 2.83 -4.30 -1.64
N LEU A 76 1.93 -4.97 -0.91
CA LEU A 76 2.21 -5.53 0.40
C LEU A 76 3.38 -6.52 0.37
N ARG A 77 3.42 -7.42 -0.62
CA ARG A 77 4.56 -8.33 -0.84
C ARG A 77 5.87 -7.59 -1.10
N SER A 78 5.80 -6.36 -1.60
CA SER A 78 6.97 -5.54 -1.89
C SER A 78 7.44 -4.66 -0.73
N ILE A 79 6.76 -4.66 0.42
CA ILE A 79 7.13 -3.86 1.60
C ILE A 79 8.57 -4.08 2.06
N PRO A 80 9.15 -5.28 2.03
CA PRO A 80 10.57 -5.43 2.38
C PRO A 80 11.51 -4.55 1.52
N ALA A 81 11.18 -4.31 0.25
CA ALA A 81 11.95 -3.44 -0.64
C ALA A 81 11.78 -1.94 -0.32
N THR A 82 10.69 -1.55 0.36
CA THR A 82 10.44 -0.15 0.73
C THR A 82 11.28 0.30 1.93
N PHE A 83 12.03 -0.59 2.57
CA PHE A 83 12.96 -0.23 3.64
C PHE A 83 14.24 0.43 3.12
N GLN A 84 14.46 0.42 1.80
CA GLN A 84 15.55 1.15 1.16
C GLN A 84 15.15 2.61 0.90
N PRO A 85 15.99 3.61 1.26
CA PRO A 85 15.70 5.01 0.96
C PRO A 85 15.56 5.31 -0.53
N SER A 86 16.22 4.53 -1.40
CA SER A 86 16.14 4.65 -2.86
C SER A 86 14.75 4.37 -3.42
N PHE A 87 13.96 3.54 -2.72
CA PHE A 87 12.57 3.24 -3.06
C PHE A 87 11.70 4.48 -3.08
N TRP A 88 11.90 5.38 -2.12
CA TRP A 88 11.03 6.53 -1.90
C TRP A 88 11.30 7.67 -2.89
N PRO A 89 10.31 8.56 -3.12
CA PRO A 89 10.54 9.76 -3.92
C PRO A 89 11.70 10.59 -3.36
N GLN A 90 12.40 11.32 -4.23
CA GLN A 90 13.49 12.19 -3.79
C GLN A 90 12.98 13.23 -2.78
N SER A 91 13.76 13.44 -1.71
CA SER A 91 13.42 14.36 -0.62
C SER A 91 12.08 14.06 0.05
N PHE A 92 11.67 12.79 0.08
CA PHE A 92 10.48 12.35 0.82
C PHE A 92 10.85 12.12 2.29
N PRO A 93 10.37 12.95 3.22
CA PRO A 93 10.82 12.89 4.60
C PRO A 93 10.29 11.66 5.32
N THR A 94 11.02 11.18 6.32
CA THR A 94 10.62 10.02 7.15
C THR A 94 9.25 10.20 7.80
N SER A 95 8.87 11.45 8.14
CA SER A 95 7.53 11.76 8.64
C SER A 95 6.43 11.47 7.62
N ALA A 96 6.65 11.78 6.34
CA ALA A 96 5.70 11.47 5.27
C ALA A 96 5.63 9.96 4.98
N ILE A 97 6.75 9.24 5.12
CA ILE A 97 6.79 7.78 5.02
C ILE A 97 5.95 7.16 6.16
N SER A 98 6.13 7.66 7.38
CA SER A 98 5.34 7.24 8.55
C SER A 98 3.85 7.46 8.33
N SER A 99 3.46 8.68 7.93
CA SER A 99 2.06 9.00 7.62
C SER A 99 1.49 8.09 6.53
N PHE A 100 2.28 7.82 5.47
CA PHE A 100 1.86 6.90 4.42
C PHE A 100 1.58 5.50 4.96
N TYR A 101 2.49 4.90 5.74
CA TYR A 101 2.27 3.56 6.29
C TYR A 101 1.06 3.52 7.21
N SER A 102 0.94 4.47 8.14
CA SER A 102 -0.20 4.52 9.06
C SER A 102 -1.54 4.67 8.33
N GLU A 103 -1.59 5.49 7.28
CA GLU A 103 -2.81 5.65 6.47
C GLU A 103 -3.10 4.40 5.62
N PHE A 104 -2.08 3.86 4.97
CA PHE A 104 -2.18 2.67 4.14
C PHE A 104 -2.69 1.47 4.94
N PHE A 105 -2.03 1.14 6.05
CA PHE A 105 -2.40 -0.02 6.85
C PHE A 105 -3.77 0.14 7.51
N ARG A 106 -4.15 1.35 7.95
CA ARG A 106 -5.50 1.61 8.46
C ARG A 106 -6.58 1.23 7.45
N HIS A 107 -6.39 1.61 6.18
CA HIS A 107 -7.33 1.26 5.13
C HIS A 107 -7.28 -0.24 4.78
N VAL A 108 -6.09 -0.85 4.75
CA VAL A 108 -5.94 -2.29 4.52
C VAL A 108 -6.64 -3.11 5.62
N CYS A 109 -6.43 -2.79 6.89
CA CYS A 109 -7.10 -3.46 8.01
C CYS A 109 -8.62 -3.38 7.87
N LYS A 110 -9.14 -2.18 7.60
CA LYS A 110 -10.59 -2.02 7.39
C LYS A 110 -11.09 -2.77 6.14
N ALA A 111 -10.30 -2.87 5.08
CA ALA A 111 -10.64 -3.70 3.92
C ALA A 111 -10.69 -5.21 4.26
N THR A 112 -9.80 -5.69 5.15
CA THR A 112 -9.83 -7.09 5.62
C THR A 112 -11.06 -7.41 6.46
N GLU A 113 -11.64 -6.43 7.15
CA GLU A 113 -12.91 -6.61 7.88
C GLU A 113 -14.09 -6.84 6.93
N LEU A 114 -14.03 -6.31 5.70
CA LEU A 114 -15.11 -6.40 4.72
C LEU A 114 -15.00 -7.62 3.79
N SER A 115 -13.82 -8.25 3.68
CA SER A 115 -13.57 -9.41 2.81
C SER A 115 -12.68 -10.44 3.51
N PRO A 116 -13.25 -11.56 4.02
CA PRO A 116 -12.50 -12.63 4.67
C PRO A 116 -11.45 -13.29 3.76
N GLU A 117 -11.74 -13.43 2.48
CA GLU A 117 -10.81 -14.00 1.49
C GLU A 117 -9.57 -13.11 1.35
N PHE A 118 -9.78 -11.80 1.26
CA PHE A 118 -8.68 -10.83 1.22
C PHE A 118 -7.86 -10.83 2.51
N ALA A 119 -8.52 -11.00 3.67
CA ALA A 119 -7.85 -11.15 4.96
C ALA A 119 -6.94 -12.39 5.01
N ALA A 120 -7.43 -13.53 4.51
CA ALA A 120 -6.65 -14.77 4.45
C ALA A 120 -5.40 -14.64 3.57
N GLU A 121 -5.53 -13.97 2.40
CA GLU A 121 -4.39 -13.71 1.54
C GLU A 121 -3.35 -12.80 2.21
N ILE A 122 -3.78 -11.73 2.90
CA ILE A 122 -2.89 -10.81 3.61
C ILE A 122 -2.13 -11.51 4.74
N ALA A 123 -2.82 -12.31 5.54
CA ALA A 123 -2.21 -13.06 6.62
C ALA A 123 -1.05 -13.94 6.14
N GLY A 124 -1.13 -14.47 4.92
CA GLY A 124 -0.13 -15.35 4.32
C GLY A 124 1.24 -14.73 4.08
N PHE A 125 1.36 -13.40 3.97
CA PHE A 125 2.67 -12.73 3.77
C PHE A 125 2.98 -11.67 4.82
N PHE A 126 2.03 -11.29 5.68
CA PHE A 126 2.26 -10.28 6.71
C PHE A 126 3.35 -10.70 7.71
N GLY A 127 3.42 -11.99 8.04
CA GLY A 127 4.50 -12.56 8.87
C GLY A 127 5.88 -12.32 8.26
N ASP A 128 6.02 -12.54 6.95
CA ASP A 128 7.29 -12.33 6.24
C ASP A 128 7.72 -10.86 6.25
N ILE A 129 6.76 -9.93 6.17
CA ILE A 129 7.03 -8.48 6.26
C ILE A 129 7.59 -8.14 7.63
N VAL A 130 6.97 -8.61 8.71
CA VAL A 130 7.40 -8.35 10.09
C VAL A 130 8.79 -8.96 10.35
N VAL A 131 9.01 -10.21 9.94
CA VAL A 131 10.31 -10.90 10.09
C VAL A 131 11.40 -10.17 9.30
N SER A 132 11.12 -9.76 8.06
CA SER A 132 12.07 -9.00 7.24
C SER A 132 12.43 -7.66 7.87
N ALA A 133 11.42 -6.92 8.36
CA ALA A 133 11.63 -5.65 9.05
C ALA A 133 12.46 -5.84 10.33
N TRP A 134 12.15 -6.87 11.12
CA TRP A 134 12.86 -7.19 12.36
C TRP A 134 14.33 -7.51 12.13
N ASN A 135 14.65 -8.33 11.12
CA ASN A 135 16.02 -8.68 10.77
C ASN A 135 16.86 -7.45 10.38
N ILE A 136 16.27 -6.48 9.67
CA ILE A 136 16.94 -5.21 9.33
C ILE A 136 17.20 -4.37 10.58
N VAL A 137 16.25 -4.33 11.51
CA VAL A 137 16.44 -3.63 12.79
C VAL A 137 17.55 -4.27 13.62
N TYR A 138 17.56 -5.60 13.72
CA TYR A 138 18.51 -6.35 14.53
C TYR A 138 19.94 -6.31 13.97
N SER A 139 20.08 -6.33 12.65
CA SER A 139 21.39 -6.23 11.97
C SER A 139 22.08 -4.88 12.14
N GLY A 140 21.42 -3.87 12.74
CA GLY A 140 22.03 -2.58 13.05
C GLY A 140 22.40 -1.75 11.81
N THR A 141 21.82 -2.06 10.65
CA THR A 141 22.09 -1.32 9.41
C THR A 141 21.52 0.11 9.49
N ASN A 142 22.13 1.04 8.74
CA ASN A 142 21.66 2.42 8.63
C ASN A 142 20.23 2.52 8.05
N GLU A 143 19.71 1.45 7.45
CA GLU A 143 18.36 1.35 6.88
C GLU A 143 17.27 1.02 7.93
N SER A 144 17.67 0.75 9.17
CA SER A 144 16.76 0.38 10.28
C SER A 144 15.71 1.44 10.63
N GLY A 145 15.90 2.70 10.23
CA GLY A 145 14.91 3.75 10.46
C GLY A 145 13.59 3.51 9.74
N LEU A 146 13.63 3.05 8.48
CA LEU A 146 12.43 2.86 7.67
C LEU A 146 11.66 1.59 8.05
N SER A 147 12.37 0.51 8.40
CA SER A 147 11.75 -0.71 8.92
C SER A 147 11.10 -0.48 10.29
N ARG A 148 11.72 0.31 11.19
CA ARG A 148 11.09 0.72 12.46
C ARG A 148 9.81 1.51 12.25
N VAL A 149 9.81 2.47 11.33
CA VAL A 149 8.60 3.25 11.01
C VAL A 149 7.48 2.36 10.51
N CYS A 150 7.78 1.38 9.65
CA CYS A 150 6.79 0.40 9.21
C CYS A 150 6.25 -0.45 10.37
N LEU A 151 7.12 -0.94 11.25
CA LEU A 151 6.72 -1.74 12.42
C LEU A 151 5.84 -0.94 13.40
N ILE A 152 6.16 0.34 13.63
CA ILE A 152 5.34 1.23 14.46
C ILE A 152 3.98 1.46 13.82
N ALA A 153 3.87 1.49 12.50
CA ALA A 153 2.58 1.63 11.84
C ALA A 153 1.68 0.38 11.98
N PHE A 154 2.21 -0.76 12.46
CA PHE A 154 1.44 -1.96 12.79
C PHE A 154 0.96 -2.02 14.24
N SER A 155 1.52 -1.20 15.14
CA SER A 155 1.13 -1.16 16.56
C SER A 155 -0.09 -0.28 16.78
#